data_AF-A0A955RF36-F1
#
_entry.id   AF-A0A955RF36-F1
#
_cell.length_a   1.000
_cell.length_b   1.000
_cell.length_c   1.000
_cell.angle_alpha   90.00
_cell.angle_beta   90.00
_cell.angle_gamma   90.00
#
_symmetry.space_group_name_H-M   'P 1'
#
loop_
_entity.id
_entity.type
_entity.pdbx_description
1 polymer ?
#
loop_
_entity_poly.entity_id
_entity_poly.type
_entity_poly.pdbx_seq_one_letter_code
_entity_poly.pdbx_strand_id
1 'polypeptide(L)'
;MTPDTADPPALHAEAPAEASSPDDLLHLARERARHGDWEGARILAQDAADVPGDHQPVARYLTALCLEFEGRLPEALAAYDALMVDAPSDDTRFRRAECLGKMGRIAEARDQLDDIARVRALSEADQVKVGVLLATWDLELGKERKALKQLRRVLASAGQEAAYYQAMARSELLHHALDQADELTFDGSDKAKAKALERRAGLIAVSEDQLVQTITLGEVGYALDGFLRLGRSYEDLGVDLLAESPVRGLTDAQLAINRDLLEERVEKVWVKGTLFYDRAVQLAARENWTGAPLAEIHASWERLEHRVDELAAEESP
;
A
#
# COMPACT_ATOMS: atom_id res chain seq x y z
N MET A 1 41.24 -27.37 9.60
CA MET A 1 40.80 -26.08 10.16
C MET A 1 39.36 -25.89 9.72
N THR A 2 38.44 -26.40 10.54
CA THR A 2 36.99 -26.21 10.38
C THR A 2 36.60 -24.89 11.04
N PRO A 3 35.76 -24.05 10.41
CA PRO A 3 35.27 -22.84 11.05
C PRO A 3 34.22 -23.22 12.11
N ASP A 4 34.41 -22.62 13.26
CA ASP A 4 33.59 -22.69 14.47
C ASP A 4 32.23 -22.01 14.21
N THR A 5 31.18 -22.81 14.11
CA THR A 5 29.79 -22.35 14.04
C THR A 5 29.31 -21.99 15.43
N ALA A 6 29.44 -20.72 15.80
CA ALA A 6 28.77 -20.18 16.98
C ALA A 6 27.26 -20.09 16.71
N ASP A 7 26.48 -20.88 17.44
CA ASP A 7 25.03 -20.74 17.53
C ASP A 7 24.67 -19.31 18.02
N PRO A 8 23.63 -18.66 17.45
CA PRO A 8 23.10 -17.44 18.04
C PRO A 8 22.50 -17.76 19.41
N PRO A 9 22.64 -16.86 20.40
CA PRO A 9 22.07 -17.10 21.72
C PRO A 9 20.55 -17.21 21.59
N ALA A 10 20.02 -18.38 21.94
CA ALA A 10 18.62 -18.55 22.22
C ALA A 10 18.25 -17.51 23.30
N LEU A 11 17.33 -16.60 22.96
CA LEU A 11 16.59 -15.81 23.94
C LEU A 11 15.81 -16.81 24.81
N HIS A 12 16.48 -17.30 25.85
CA HIS A 12 15.88 -18.12 26.86
C HIS A 12 14.71 -17.34 27.44
N ALA A 13 13.52 -17.94 27.35
CA ALA A 13 12.35 -17.53 28.09
C ALA A 13 12.70 -17.54 29.58
N GLU A 14 12.98 -16.35 30.12
CA GLU A 14 12.95 -16.13 31.56
C GLU A 14 11.52 -16.36 32.03
N ALA A 15 11.34 -17.35 32.92
CA ALA A 15 10.09 -17.54 33.64
C ALA A 15 9.79 -16.29 34.47
N PRO A 16 8.54 -15.78 34.50
CA PRO A 16 8.25 -14.54 35.21
C PRO A 16 8.31 -14.75 36.72
N ALA A 17 9.14 -13.92 37.34
CA ALA A 17 9.12 -13.61 38.77
C ALA A 17 7.76 -13.03 39.19
N GLU A 18 7.43 -13.19 40.48
CA GLU A 18 6.44 -12.47 41.30
C GLU A 18 5.28 -11.75 40.58
N ALA A 19 4.03 -12.15 40.90
CA ALA A 19 2.77 -11.60 40.39
C ALA A 19 2.88 -10.10 40.00
N SER A 20 3.13 -9.86 38.72
CA SER A 20 3.26 -8.52 38.17
C SER A 20 1.92 -7.82 38.32
N SER A 21 1.92 -6.56 38.78
CA SER A 21 0.67 -5.83 38.93
C SER A 21 0.00 -5.66 37.55
N PRO A 22 -1.33 -5.45 37.47
CA PRO A 22 -1.97 -5.21 36.18
C PRO A 22 -1.39 -4.04 35.40
N ASP A 23 -0.87 -3.01 36.09
CA ASP A 23 -0.19 -1.89 35.46
C ASP A 23 1.16 -2.29 34.84
N ASP A 24 1.92 -3.17 35.50
CA ASP A 24 3.17 -3.73 34.97
C ASP A 24 2.90 -4.60 33.75
N LEU A 25 1.86 -5.43 33.79
CA LEU A 25 1.41 -6.24 32.66
C LEU A 25 1.03 -5.36 31.47
N LEU A 26 0.29 -4.27 31.69
CA LEU A 26 -0.06 -3.33 30.63
C LEU A 26 1.13 -2.54 30.10
N HIS A 27 2.09 -2.20 30.95
CA HIS A 27 3.33 -1.58 30.51
C HIS A 27 4.10 -2.53 29.57
N LEU A 28 4.33 -3.77 30.00
CA LEU A 28 5.04 -4.78 29.21
C LEU A 28 4.28 -5.15 27.93
N ALA A 29 2.95 -5.21 27.97
CA ALA A 29 2.12 -5.41 26.79
C ALA A 29 2.34 -4.31 25.75
N ARG A 30 2.41 -3.05 26.17
CA ARG A 30 2.71 -1.92 25.26
C ARG A 30 4.14 -1.97 24.72
N GLU A 31 5.12 -2.38 25.53
CA GLU A 31 6.49 -2.58 25.05
C GLU A 31 6.54 -3.65 23.95
N ARG A 32 5.92 -4.82 24.19
CA ARG A 32 5.85 -5.90 23.20
C ARG A 32 5.13 -5.48 21.92
N ALA A 33 4.00 -4.80 22.05
CA ALA A 33 3.26 -4.23 20.92
C ALA A 33 4.12 -3.27 20.10
N ARG A 34 4.92 -2.41 20.74
CA ARG A 34 5.86 -1.50 20.07
C ARG A 34 6.96 -2.24 19.29
N HIS A 35 7.26 -3.47 19.65
CA HIS A 35 8.19 -4.35 18.95
C HIS A 35 7.51 -5.35 17.99
N GLY A 36 6.19 -5.24 17.79
CA GLY A 36 5.44 -6.09 16.87
C GLY A 36 5.11 -7.50 17.41
N ASP A 37 5.42 -7.79 18.68
CA ASP A 37 4.97 -9.01 19.36
C ASP A 37 3.52 -8.84 19.83
N TRP A 38 2.61 -8.84 18.86
CA TRP A 38 1.18 -8.62 19.10
C TRP A 38 0.55 -9.76 19.89
N GLU A 39 0.96 -11.00 19.65
CA GLU A 39 0.47 -12.17 20.39
C GLU A 39 0.90 -12.12 21.86
N GLY A 40 2.19 -11.85 22.13
CA GLY A 40 2.68 -11.69 23.49
C GLY A 40 2.07 -10.49 24.20
N ALA A 41 1.90 -9.37 23.50
CA ALA A 41 1.20 -8.19 24.02
C ALA A 41 -0.26 -8.51 24.38
N ARG A 42 -0.95 -9.29 23.53
CA ARG A 42 -2.33 -9.70 23.76
C ARG A 42 -2.47 -10.55 25.01
N ILE A 43 -1.59 -11.55 25.19
CA ILE A 43 -1.60 -12.43 26.36
C ILE A 43 -1.49 -11.61 27.64
N LEU A 44 -0.50 -10.71 27.71
CA LEU A 44 -0.31 -9.83 28.88
C LEU A 44 -1.49 -8.88 29.12
N ALA A 45 -2.09 -8.33 28.06
CA ALA A 45 -3.26 -7.49 28.17
C ALA A 45 -4.50 -8.28 28.66
N GLN A 46 -4.63 -9.54 28.27
CA GLN A 46 -5.70 -10.44 28.75
C GLN A 46 -5.49 -10.78 30.23
N ASP A 47 -4.27 -11.14 30.62
CA ASP A 47 -3.93 -11.41 32.02
C ASP A 47 -4.21 -10.19 32.93
N ALA A 48 -3.93 -8.97 32.45
CA ALA A 48 -4.30 -7.75 33.14
C ALA A 48 -5.82 -7.55 33.21
N ALA A 49 -6.56 -7.84 32.13
CA ALA A 49 -8.02 -7.69 32.09
C ALA A 49 -8.76 -8.66 33.03
N ASP A 50 -8.16 -9.82 33.32
CA ASP A 50 -8.73 -10.84 34.22
C ASP A 50 -8.66 -10.44 35.70
N VAL A 51 -7.81 -9.46 36.05
CA VAL A 51 -7.75 -8.88 37.39
C VAL A 51 -8.79 -7.75 37.51
N PRO A 52 -9.70 -7.77 38.49
CA PRO A 52 -10.63 -6.67 38.71
C PRO A 52 -9.94 -5.35 39.07
N GLY A 53 -10.26 -4.27 38.36
CA GLY A 53 -9.79 -2.92 38.68
C GLY A 53 -10.04 -1.91 37.55
N ASP A 54 -9.67 -0.65 37.80
CA ASP A 54 -9.91 0.47 36.87
C ASP A 54 -9.12 0.38 35.56
N HIS A 55 -8.12 -0.50 35.50
CA HIS A 55 -7.28 -0.75 34.31
C HIS A 55 -7.98 -1.63 33.26
N GLN A 56 -9.08 -2.31 33.59
CA GLN A 56 -9.74 -3.26 32.69
C GLN A 56 -10.16 -2.67 31.33
N PRO A 57 -10.72 -1.44 31.23
CA PRO A 57 -11.04 -0.86 29.92
C PRO A 57 -9.80 -0.68 29.04
N VAL A 58 -8.68 -0.27 29.62
CA VAL A 58 -7.41 -0.11 28.92
C VAL A 58 -6.84 -1.45 28.48
N ALA A 59 -6.93 -2.46 29.35
CA ALA A 59 -6.51 -3.82 29.06
C ALA A 59 -7.31 -4.44 27.90
N ARG A 60 -8.65 -4.37 27.97
CA ARG A 60 -9.54 -4.84 26.91
C ARG A 60 -9.34 -4.09 25.59
N TYR A 61 -9.09 -2.79 25.65
CA TYR A 61 -8.74 -2.00 24.47
C TYR A 61 -7.44 -2.50 23.82
N LEU A 62 -6.39 -2.74 24.62
CA LEU A 62 -5.13 -3.25 24.12
C LEU A 62 -5.28 -4.67 23.54
N THR A 63 -6.09 -5.54 24.18
CA THR A 63 -6.45 -6.85 23.63
C THR A 63 -7.11 -6.74 22.26
N ALA A 64 -8.10 -5.84 22.11
CA ALA A 64 -8.78 -5.60 20.83
C ALA A 64 -7.82 -5.12 19.74
N LEU A 65 -6.91 -4.21 20.10
CA LEU A 65 -5.87 -3.70 19.20
C LEU A 65 -4.93 -4.81 18.75
N CYS A 66 -4.47 -5.68 19.66
CA CYS A 66 -3.60 -6.80 19.30
C CYS A 66 -4.30 -7.81 18.37
N LEU A 67 -5.58 -8.13 18.63
CA LEU A 67 -6.38 -8.98 17.73
C LEU A 67 -6.47 -8.38 16.33
N GLU A 68 -6.62 -7.06 16.23
CA GLU A 68 -6.67 -6.36 14.95
C GLU A 68 -5.35 -6.48 14.17
N PHE A 69 -4.20 -6.30 14.83
CA PHE A 69 -2.87 -6.42 14.21
C PHE A 69 -2.47 -7.87 13.91
N GLU A 70 -3.00 -8.85 14.65
CA GLU A 70 -2.91 -10.28 14.33
C GLU A 70 -3.78 -10.68 13.12
N GLY A 71 -4.60 -9.78 12.58
CA GLY A 71 -5.52 -10.07 11.47
C GLY A 71 -6.78 -10.82 11.90
N ARG A 72 -7.03 -10.94 13.22
CA ARG A 72 -8.20 -11.60 13.81
C ARG A 72 -9.39 -10.66 13.88
N LEU A 73 -9.77 -10.11 12.72
CA LEU A 73 -10.71 -8.99 12.59
C LEU A 73 -12.09 -9.26 13.22
N PRO A 74 -12.73 -10.43 13.08
CA PRO A 74 -14.02 -10.70 13.72
C PRO A 74 -13.95 -10.61 15.25
N GLU A 75 -12.87 -11.09 15.85
CA GLU A 75 -12.67 -11.06 17.30
C GLU A 75 -12.31 -9.65 17.79
N ALA A 76 -11.48 -8.93 17.03
CA ALA A 76 -11.19 -7.53 17.30
C ALA A 76 -12.47 -6.67 17.28
N LEU A 77 -13.32 -6.87 16.26
CA LEU A 77 -14.60 -6.17 16.15
C LEU A 77 -15.52 -6.46 17.35
N ALA A 78 -15.64 -7.73 17.75
CA ALA A 78 -16.43 -8.12 18.91
C ALA A 78 -15.90 -7.48 20.22
N ALA A 79 -14.58 -7.41 20.37
CA ALA A 79 -13.95 -6.75 21.52
C ALA A 79 -14.20 -5.22 21.52
N TYR A 80 -14.11 -4.56 20.36
CA TYR A 80 -14.47 -3.15 20.24
C TYR A 80 -15.97 -2.89 20.47
N ASP A 81 -16.85 -3.79 20.02
CA ASP A 81 -18.30 -3.72 20.29
C ASP A 81 -18.58 -3.78 21.80
N ALA A 82 -17.91 -4.66 22.54
CA ALA A 82 -18.03 -4.73 24.00
C ALA A 82 -17.53 -3.43 24.67
N LEU A 83 -16.38 -2.90 24.24
CA LEU A 83 -15.86 -1.62 24.75
C LEU A 83 -16.79 -0.44 24.45
N MET A 84 -17.50 -0.46 23.32
CA MET A 84 -18.49 0.57 22.99
C MET A 84 -19.69 0.59 23.95
N VAL A 85 -20.00 -0.53 24.59
CA VAL A 85 -21.06 -0.63 25.61
C VAL A 85 -20.52 -0.23 26.98
N ASP A 86 -19.35 -0.76 27.36
CA ASP A 86 -18.83 -0.64 28.72
C ASP A 86 -18.08 0.67 28.98
N ALA A 87 -17.30 1.14 28.00
CA ALA A 87 -16.38 2.27 28.14
C ALA A 87 -16.15 2.97 26.78
N PRO A 88 -17.19 3.60 26.19
CA PRO A 88 -17.08 4.17 24.86
C PRO A 88 -16.07 5.33 24.85
N SER A 89 -15.11 5.24 23.92
CA SER A 89 -14.16 6.32 23.62
C SER A 89 -14.14 6.63 22.14
N ASP A 90 -13.68 7.82 21.77
CA ASP A 90 -13.56 8.20 20.36
C ASP A 90 -12.54 7.32 19.63
N ASP A 91 -11.47 6.91 20.32
CA ASP A 91 -10.47 6.01 19.75
C ASP A 91 -11.04 4.59 19.53
N THR A 92 -11.82 4.06 20.48
CA THR A 92 -12.56 2.80 20.31
C THR A 92 -13.49 2.86 19.10
N ARG A 93 -14.23 3.97 18.91
CA ARG A 93 -15.09 4.18 17.74
C ARG A 93 -14.27 4.22 16.46
N PHE A 94 -13.14 4.92 16.48
CA PHE A 94 -12.28 5.03 15.33
C PHE A 94 -11.72 3.65 14.92
N ARG A 95 -11.16 2.89 15.86
CA ARG A 95 -10.61 1.55 15.61
C ARG A 95 -11.66 0.54 15.18
N ARG A 96 -12.86 0.60 15.77
CA ARG A 96 -14.01 -0.18 15.30
C ARG A 96 -14.32 0.10 13.83
N ALA A 97 -14.32 1.36 13.42
CA ALA A 97 -14.56 1.74 12.02
C ALA A 97 -13.45 1.22 11.09
N GLU A 98 -12.17 1.32 11.48
CA GLU A 98 -11.07 0.70 10.72
C GLU A 98 -11.24 -0.83 10.60
N CYS A 99 -11.62 -1.50 11.69
CA CYS A 99 -11.85 -2.95 11.68
C CYS A 99 -12.98 -3.33 10.72
N LEU A 100 -14.10 -2.59 10.73
CA LEU A 100 -15.18 -2.75 9.75
C LEU A 100 -14.69 -2.56 8.31
N GLY A 101 -13.87 -1.54 8.07
CA GLY A 101 -13.27 -1.27 6.76
C GLY A 101 -12.39 -2.43 6.28
N LYS A 102 -11.50 -2.93 7.14
CA LYS A 102 -10.64 -4.11 6.86
C LYS A 102 -11.45 -5.39 6.58
N MET A 103 -12.66 -5.49 7.11
CA MET A 103 -13.60 -6.60 6.85
C MET A 103 -14.46 -6.38 5.58
N GLY A 104 -14.25 -5.31 4.82
CA GLY A 104 -15.05 -4.98 3.63
C GLY A 104 -16.44 -4.41 3.94
N ARG A 105 -16.75 -4.06 5.19
CA ARG A 105 -18.01 -3.42 5.60
C ARG A 105 -17.93 -1.90 5.42
N ILE A 106 -17.60 -1.49 4.19
CA ILE A 106 -17.16 -0.13 3.84
C ILE A 106 -18.21 0.94 4.16
N ALA A 107 -19.48 0.68 3.86
CA ALA A 107 -20.55 1.66 4.13
C ALA A 107 -20.69 1.94 5.64
N GLU A 108 -20.67 0.89 6.47
CA GLU A 108 -20.79 1.02 7.92
C GLU A 108 -19.57 1.71 8.54
N ALA A 109 -18.36 1.32 8.10
CA ALA A 109 -17.11 1.95 8.53
C ALA A 109 -17.11 3.44 8.24
N ARG A 110 -17.49 3.80 7.02
CA ARG A 110 -17.55 5.18 6.54
C ARG A 110 -18.55 6.03 7.31
N ASP A 111 -19.77 5.53 7.52
CA ASP A 111 -20.80 6.31 8.20
C ASP A 111 -20.39 6.57 9.66
N GLN A 112 -19.83 5.56 10.34
CA GLN A 112 -19.31 5.74 11.69
C GLN A 112 -18.16 6.76 11.75
N LEU A 113 -17.24 6.72 10.78
CA LEU A 113 -16.11 7.65 10.75
C LEU A 113 -16.54 9.08 10.40
N ASP A 114 -17.54 9.25 9.53
CA ASP A 114 -18.12 10.55 9.19
C ASP A 114 -18.80 11.19 10.41
N ASP A 115 -19.46 10.39 11.25
CA ASP A 115 -20.04 10.86 12.51
C ASP A 115 -18.97 11.37 13.49
N ILE A 116 -17.83 10.66 13.60
CA ILE A 116 -16.69 11.13 14.41
C ILE A 116 -16.19 12.49 13.89
N ALA A 117 -16.03 12.63 12.57
CA ALA A 117 -15.52 13.83 11.92
C ALA A 117 -16.44 15.06 12.09
N ARG A 118 -17.76 14.86 12.20
CA ARG A 118 -18.74 15.94 12.32
C ARG A 118 -18.84 16.53 13.72
N VAL A 119 -18.64 15.71 14.75
CA VAL A 119 -18.97 16.08 16.13
C VAL A 119 -17.75 16.66 16.87
N ARG A 120 -16.54 16.47 16.34
CA ARG A 120 -15.31 16.72 17.10
C ARG A 120 -14.35 17.69 16.40
N ALA A 121 -13.64 18.46 17.22
CA ALA A 121 -12.43 19.14 16.80
C ALA A 121 -11.27 18.13 16.84
N LEU A 122 -10.89 17.63 15.66
CA LEU A 122 -9.79 16.68 15.49
C LEU A 122 -8.44 17.42 15.41
N SER A 123 -7.38 16.78 15.88
CA SER A 123 -6.00 17.23 15.65
C SER A 123 -5.69 17.25 14.14
N GLU A 124 -4.66 17.98 13.70
CA GLU A 124 -4.28 17.99 12.27
C GLU A 124 -3.92 16.58 11.76
N ALA A 125 -3.20 15.79 12.55
CA ALA A 125 -2.86 14.41 12.22
C ALA A 125 -4.11 13.52 12.10
N ASP A 126 -5.06 13.65 13.03
CA ASP A 126 -6.32 12.90 12.98
C ASP A 126 -7.21 13.34 11.81
N GLN A 127 -7.20 14.63 11.45
CA GLN A 127 -7.91 15.13 10.27
C GLN A 127 -7.37 14.50 8.99
N VAL A 128 -6.05 14.34 8.88
CA VAL A 128 -5.42 13.65 7.74
C VAL A 128 -5.88 12.19 7.71
N LYS A 129 -5.70 11.46 8.82
CA LYS A 129 -6.11 10.06 8.97
C LYS A 129 -7.57 9.82 8.56
N VAL A 130 -8.49 10.55 9.19
CA VAL A 130 -9.94 10.47 8.93
C VAL A 130 -10.26 10.86 7.48
N GLY A 131 -9.63 11.93 6.99
CA GLY A 131 -9.85 12.44 5.64
C GLY A 131 -9.41 11.47 4.55
N VAL A 132 -8.30 10.76 4.76
CA VAL A 132 -7.81 9.71 3.86
C VAL A 132 -8.75 8.52 3.87
N LEU A 133 -9.05 7.93 5.04
CA LEU A 133 -9.94 6.77 5.14
C LEU A 133 -11.32 7.02 4.54
N LEU A 134 -11.94 8.17 4.84
CA LEU A 134 -13.23 8.54 4.24
C LEU A 134 -13.16 8.66 2.72
N ALA A 135 -12.03 9.13 2.17
CA ALA A 135 -11.86 9.27 0.74
C ALA A 135 -11.58 7.92 0.07
N THR A 136 -10.74 7.07 0.66
CA THR A 136 -10.51 5.69 0.21
C THR A 136 -11.83 4.90 0.16
N TRP A 137 -12.63 4.95 1.22
CA TRP A 137 -13.93 4.29 1.23
C TRP A 137 -14.95 4.94 0.28
N ASP A 138 -14.86 6.26 0.03
CA ASP A 138 -15.63 6.89 -1.04
C ASP A 138 -15.18 6.39 -2.43
N LEU A 139 -13.90 6.06 -2.67
CA LEU A 139 -13.45 5.40 -3.92
C LEU A 139 -14.08 4.02 -4.08
N GLU A 140 -14.00 3.18 -3.04
CA GLU A 140 -14.57 1.82 -3.06
C GLU A 140 -16.08 1.81 -3.28
N LEU A 141 -16.79 2.87 -2.84
CA LEU A 141 -18.22 3.06 -3.09
C LEU A 141 -18.51 3.74 -4.45
N GLY A 142 -17.53 3.91 -5.32
CA GLY A 142 -17.67 4.50 -6.66
C GLY A 142 -17.85 6.02 -6.69
N LYS A 143 -17.58 6.73 -5.58
CA LYS A 143 -17.68 8.21 -5.48
C LYS A 143 -16.38 8.89 -5.88
N GLU A 144 -15.82 8.45 -7.00
CA GLU A 144 -14.45 8.70 -7.45
C GLU A 144 -14.07 10.18 -7.44
N ARG A 145 -14.79 11.03 -8.19
CA ARG A 145 -14.47 12.45 -8.34
C ARG A 145 -14.37 13.19 -7.00
N LYS A 146 -15.27 12.88 -6.06
CA LYS A 146 -15.29 13.52 -4.74
C LYS A 146 -14.14 13.02 -3.90
N ALA A 147 -13.91 11.71 -3.87
CA ALA A 147 -12.81 11.08 -3.16
C ALA A 147 -11.44 11.61 -3.60
N LEU A 148 -11.16 11.62 -4.90
CA LEU A 148 -9.86 12.11 -5.41
C LEU A 148 -9.63 13.59 -5.11
N LYS A 149 -10.69 14.41 -5.14
CA LYS A 149 -10.60 15.82 -4.72
C LYS A 149 -10.27 15.91 -3.22
N GLN A 150 -10.87 15.05 -2.40
CA GLN A 150 -10.63 15.01 -0.97
C GLN A 150 -9.20 14.56 -0.64
N LEU A 151 -8.70 13.48 -1.26
CA LEU A 151 -7.31 13.01 -1.08
C LEU A 151 -6.31 14.13 -1.38
N ARG A 152 -6.43 14.80 -2.53
CA ARG A 152 -5.54 15.92 -2.89
C ARG A 152 -5.60 17.06 -1.90
N ARG A 153 -6.80 17.39 -1.40
CA ARG A 153 -6.97 18.44 -0.38
C ARG A 153 -6.31 18.06 0.94
N VAL A 154 -6.48 16.82 1.39
CA VAL A 154 -5.91 16.32 2.65
C VAL A 154 -4.38 16.31 2.57
N LEU A 155 -3.83 15.83 1.45
CA LEU A 155 -2.37 15.84 1.22
C LEU A 155 -1.78 17.26 1.18
N ALA A 156 -2.53 18.25 0.67
CA ALA A 156 -2.06 19.63 0.61
C ALA A 156 -1.88 20.28 2.01
N SER A 157 -2.52 19.74 3.05
CA SER A 157 -2.43 20.24 4.43
C SER A 157 -1.75 19.25 5.38
N ALA A 158 -1.21 18.13 4.89
CA ALA A 158 -0.69 17.08 5.75
C ALA A 158 0.69 17.44 6.34
N GLY A 159 0.81 17.35 7.67
CA GLY A 159 2.09 17.42 8.38
C GLY A 159 2.80 16.06 8.45
N GLN A 160 4.06 16.06 8.87
CA GLN A 160 4.91 14.85 8.92
C GLN A 160 4.39 13.74 9.85
N GLU A 161 3.58 14.09 10.85
CA GLU A 161 3.04 13.15 11.86
C GLU A 161 2.09 12.08 11.26
N ALA A 162 1.61 12.30 10.03
CA ALA A 162 0.67 11.39 9.35
C ALA A 162 1.30 10.67 8.14
N ALA A 163 2.62 10.39 8.18
CA ALA A 163 3.36 9.80 7.07
C ALA A 163 2.69 8.55 6.46
N TYR A 164 2.27 7.60 7.31
CA TYR A 164 1.54 6.40 6.90
C TYR A 164 0.27 6.71 6.07
N TYR A 165 -0.61 7.59 6.57
CA TYR A 165 -1.85 7.94 5.85
C TYR A 165 -1.58 8.78 4.60
N GLN A 166 -0.51 9.56 4.59
CA GLN A 166 -0.08 10.24 3.37
C GLN A 166 0.39 9.24 2.31
N ALA A 167 1.17 8.23 2.68
CA ALA A 167 1.62 7.19 1.76
C ALA A 167 0.43 6.39 1.20
N MET A 168 -0.52 6.03 2.07
CA MET A 168 -1.79 5.42 1.66
C MET A 168 -2.52 6.29 0.63
N ALA A 169 -2.76 7.57 0.93
CA ALA A 169 -3.46 8.47 0.01
C ALA A 169 -2.75 8.66 -1.33
N ARG A 170 -1.42 8.64 -1.33
CA ARG A 170 -0.61 8.73 -2.56
C ARG A 170 -0.66 7.45 -3.37
N SER A 171 -0.63 6.30 -2.71
CA SER A 171 -0.85 4.99 -3.33
C SER A 171 -2.23 4.95 -4.01
N GLU A 172 -3.29 5.41 -3.35
CA GLU A 172 -4.64 5.50 -3.97
C GLU A 172 -4.65 6.39 -5.22
N LEU A 173 -3.99 7.55 -5.18
CA LEU A 173 -3.88 8.44 -6.34
C LEU A 173 -3.06 7.83 -7.48
N LEU A 174 -1.99 7.09 -7.14
CA LEU A 174 -1.14 6.37 -8.08
C LEU A 174 -1.92 5.25 -8.78
N HIS A 175 -2.59 4.38 -8.01
CA HIS A 175 -3.37 3.26 -8.54
C HIS A 175 -4.47 3.76 -9.45
N HIS A 176 -5.24 4.75 -9.00
CA HIS A 176 -6.30 5.32 -9.81
C HIS A 176 -5.79 5.93 -11.14
N ALA A 177 -4.64 6.61 -11.12
CA ALA A 177 -4.07 7.16 -12.34
C ALA A 177 -3.61 6.07 -13.31
N LEU A 178 -3.03 4.96 -12.81
CA LEU A 178 -2.62 3.83 -13.63
C LEU A 178 -3.80 3.01 -14.14
N ASP A 179 -4.87 2.85 -13.37
CA ASP A 179 -6.11 2.24 -13.86
C ASP A 179 -6.69 3.04 -15.05
N GLN A 180 -6.74 4.38 -14.92
CA GLN A 180 -7.14 5.25 -16.03
C GLN A 180 -6.17 5.18 -17.22
N ALA A 181 -4.90 4.86 -16.98
CA ALA A 181 -3.88 4.73 -18.01
C ALA A 181 -4.11 3.44 -18.81
N ASP A 182 -4.40 2.34 -18.10
CA ASP A 182 -4.61 1.00 -18.65
C ASP A 182 -5.96 0.89 -19.40
N GLU A 183 -6.95 1.71 -19.06
CA GLU A 183 -8.21 1.81 -19.82
C GLU A 183 -8.07 2.49 -21.20
N LEU A 184 -6.92 3.13 -21.50
CA LEU A 184 -6.72 3.84 -22.76
C LEU A 184 -6.27 2.87 -23.87
N THR A 185 -7.15 2.67 -24.85
CA THR A 185 -6.84 1.88 -26.05
C THR A 185 -6.31 2.75 -27.19
N PHE A 186 -5.53 2.14 -28.10
CA PHE A 186 -4.98 2.78 -29.30
C PHE A 186 -5.84 2.54 -30.55
N ASP A 187 -7.15 2.72 -30.40
CA ASP A 187 -8.12 2.55 -31.47
C ASP A 187 -8.39 3.84 -32.25
N GLY A 188 -8.78 3.68 -33.51
CA GLY A 188 -9.27 4.78 -34.35
C GLY A 188 -8.20 5.42 -35.24
N SER A 189 -8.30 6.74 -35.44
CA SER A 189 -7.39 7.49 -36.31
C SER A 189 -6.04 7.75 -35.64
N ASP A 190 -4.99 7.97 -36.42
CA ASP A 190 -3.64 8.27 -35.89
C ASP A 190 -3.65 9.45 -34.89
N LYS A 191 -4.51 10.46 -35.13
CA LYS A 191 -4.72 11.57 -34.20
C LYS A 191 -5.33 11.13 -32.86
N ALA A 192 -6.28 10.19 -32.89
CA ALA A 192 -6.88 9.64 -31.68
C ALA A 192 -5.87 8.81 -30.89
N LYS A 193 -5.09 7.97 -31.58
CA LYS A 193 -4.02 7.17 -30.98
C LYS A 193 -2.94 8.04 -30.34
N ALA A 194 -2.45 9.06 -31.05
CA ALA A 194 -1.47 9.99 -30.52
C ALA A 194 -1.97 10.69 -29.25
N LYS A 195 -3.25 11.09 -29.22
CA LYS A 195 -3.88 11.69 -28.02
C LYS A 195 -4.03 10.68 -26.87
N ALA A 196 -4.37 9.43 -27.17
CA ALA A 196 -4.45 8.37 -26.17
C ALA A 196 -3.08 8.09 -25.55
N LEU A 197 -2.03 7.99 -26.38
CA LEU A 197 -0.65 7.83 -25.93
C LEU A 197 -0.18 9.01 -25.07
N GLU A 198 -0.43 10.25 -25.50
CA GLU A 198 -0.10 11.46 -24.73
C GLU A 198 -0.80 11.44 -23.36
N ARG A 199 -2.09 11.08 -23.33
CA ARG A 199 -2.86 10.97 -22.08
C ARG A 199 -2.32 9.87 -21.17
N ARG A 200 -2.01 8.69 -21.72
CA ARG A 200 -1.45 7.55 -20.97
C ARG A 200 -0.10 7.90 -20.36
N ALA A 201 0.79 8.51 -21.14
CA ALA A 201 2.07 9.00 -20.66
C ALA A 201 1.92 10.04 -19.54
N GLY A 202 0.95 10.96 -19.65
CA GLY A 202 0.64 11.94 -18.60
C GLY A 202 0.17 11.30 -17.29
N LEU A 203 -0.65 10.25 -17.36
CA LEU A 203 -1.14 9.52 -16.19
C LEU A 203 -0.02 8.71 -15.51
N ILE A 204 0.84 8.06 -16.30
CA ILE A 204 2.04 7.38 -15.79
C ILE A 204 2.96 8.38 -15.10
N ALA A 205 3.19 9.57 -15.68
CA ALA A 205 4.02 10.61 -15.05
C ALA A 205 3.45 11.09 -13.71
N VAL A 206 2.13 11.31 -13.61
CA VAL A 206 1.47 11.65 -12.32
C VAL A 206 1.69 10.55 -11.28
N SER A 207 1.71 9.29 -11.70
CA SER A 207 1.92 8.12 -10.85
C SER A 207 3.36 8.03 -10.37
N GLU A 208 4.34 8.31 -11.23
CA GLU A 208 5.75 8.44 -10.84
C GLU A 208 5.95 9.50 -9.77
N ASP A 209 5.32 10.68 -9.92
CA ASP A 209 5.38 11.75 -8.93
C ASP A 209 4.81 11.29 -7.57
N GLN A 210 3.70 10.55 -7.56
CA GLN A 210 3.15 10.00 -6.31
C GLN A 210 4.08 8.97 -5.66
N LEU A 211 4.71 8.10 -6.46
CA LEU A 211 5.68 7.12 -5.95
C LEU A 211 6.89 7.80 -5.32
N VAL A 212 7.47 8.82 -5.98
CA VAL A 212 8.60 9.57 -5.44
C VAL A 212 8.25 10.15 -4.06
N GLN A 213 7.09 10.78 -3.93
CA GLN A 213 6.63 11.33 -2.65
C GLN A 213 6.39 10.22 -1.61
N THR A 214 5.86 9.07 -2.02
CA THR A 214 5.66 7.91 -1.13
C THR A 214 6.98 7.39 -0.58
N ILE A 215 8.02 7.30 -1.41
CA ILE A 215 9.37 6.90 -0.97
C ILE A 215 9.93 7.87 0.08
N THR A 216 9.68 9.18 -0.06
CA THR A 216 10.17 10.17 0.92
C THR A 216 9.51 10.05 2.30
N LEU A 217 8.34 9.39 2.38
CA LEU A 217 7.63 9.16 3.64
C LEU A 217 8.18 7.96 4.43
N GLY A 218 9.08 7.16 3.85
CA GLY A 218 9.68 5.99 4.50
C GLY A 218 8.73 4.77 4.60
N GLU A 219 7.57 4.84 3.97
CA GLU A 219 6.56 3.78 4.00
C GLU A 219 6.83 2.73 2.91
N VAL A 220 7.76 1.82 3.21
CA VAL A 220 8.35 0.85 2.26
C VAL A 220 7.29 0.00 1.55
N GLY A 221 6.27 -0.46 2.27
CA GLY A 221 5.20 -1.29 1.70
C GLY A 221 4.48 -0.61 0.53
N TYR A 222 4.07 0.65 0.72
CA TYR A 222 3.40 1.43 -0.34
C TYR A 222 4.35 1.78 -1.48
N ALA A 223 5.63 2.01 -1.19
CA ALA A 223 6.63 2.26 -2.23
C ALA A 223 6.84 1.03 -3.13
N LEU A 224 7.01 -0.16 -2.54
CA LEU A 224 7.20 -1.42 -3.28
C LEU A 224 5.99 -1.75 -4.16
N ASP A 225 4.78 -1.58 -3.62
CA ASP A 225 3.54 -1.73 -4.37
C ASP A 225 3.46 -0.73 -5.56
N GLY A 226 3.80 0.54 -5.32
CA GLY A 226 3.85 1.55 -6.39
C GLY A 226 4.89 1.23 -7.48
N PHE A 227 6.07 0.71 -7.12
CA PHE A 227 7.06 0.23 -8.07
C PHE A 227 6.53 -0.91 -8.94
N LEU A 228 5.91 -1.91 -8.31
CA LEU A 228 5.32 -3.05 -9.02
C LEU A 228 4.25 -2.59 -10.01
N ARG A 229 3.33 -1.71 -9.59
CA ARG A 229 2.26 -1.20 -10.47
C ARG A 229 2.81 -0.38 -11.64
N LEU A 230 3.82 0.46 -11.41
CA LEU A 230 4.46 1.24 -12.49
C LEU A 230 5.22 0.34 -13.48
N GLY A 231 5.99 -0.63 -12.99
CA GLY A 231 6.69 -1.59 -13.85
C GLY A 231 5.73 -2.32 -14.79
N ARG A 232 4.56 -2.75 -14.27
CA ARG A 232 3.49 -3.37 -15.06
C ARG A 232 2.90 -2.43 -16.10
N SER A 233 2.59 -1.19 -15.73
CA SER A 233 2.01 -0.23 -16.69
C SER A 233 2.99 0.09 -17.84
N TYR A 234 4.30 0.09 -17.57
CA TYR A 234 5.33 0.18 -18.61
C TYR A 234 5.39 -1.06 -19.51
N GLU A 235 5.31 -2.25 -18.92
CA GLU A 235 5.21 -3.51 -19.67
C GLU A 235 3.99 -3.51 -20.60
N ASP A 236 2.81 -3.24 -20.06
CA ASP A 236 1.53 -3.23 -20.78
C ASP A 236 1.51 -2.17 -21.89
N LEU A 237 2.08 -0.98 -21.65
CA LEU A 237 2.21 0.04 -22.69
C LEU A 237 3.03 -0.46 -23.88
N GLY A 238 4.14 -1.15 -23.65
CA GLY A 238 4.93 -1.71 -24.74
C GLY A 238 4.20 -2.82 -25.50
N VAL A 239 3.45 -3.68 -24.79
CA VAL A 239 2.60 -4.71 -25.42
C VAL A 239 1.54 -4.07 -26.31
N ASP A 240 0.84 -3.05 -25.82
CA ASP A 240 -0.21 -2.36 -26.57
C ASP A 240 0.34 -1.61 -27.79
N LEU A 241 1.56 -1.06 -27.69
CA LEU A 241 2.24 -0.44 -28.81
C LEU A 241 2.59 -1.46 -29.90
N LEU A 242 3.15 -2.63 -29.54
CA LEU A 242 3.45 -3.69 -30.52
C LEU A 242 2.19 -4.30 -31.15
N ALA A 243 1.08 -4.33 -30.41
CA ALA A 243 -0.21 -4.80 -30.92
C ALA A 243 -0.90 -3.80 -31.88
N GLU A 244 -0.37 -2.58 -32.02
CA GLU A 244 -0.99 -1.54 -32.83
C GLU A 244 -1.06 -1.95 -34.31
N SER A 245 -2.24 -1.76 -34.93
CA SER A 245 -2.38 -2.00 -36.37
C SER A 245 -1.46 -1.10 -37.19
N PRO A 246 -0.81 -1.63 -38.25
CA PRO A 246 0.10 -0.87 -39.09
C PRO A 246 -0.56 0.37 -39.70
N VAL A 247 0.23 1.43 -39.84
CA VAL A 247 -0.22 2.71 -40.39
C VAL A 247 -0.74 2.52 -41.82
N ARG A 248 -1.96 2.99 -42.07
CA ARG A 248 -2.60 2.82 -43.38
C ARG A 248 -1.90 3.67 -44.45
N GLY A 249 -1.79 3.10 -45.65
CA GLY A 249 -1.25 3.83 -46.82
C GLY A 249 0.27 3.82 -46.93
N LEU A 250 0.96 3.10 -46.05
CA LEU A 250 2.40 2.82 -46.19
C LEU A 250 2.63 1.63 -47.15
N THR A 251 3.76 1.67 -47.87
CA THR A 251 4.26 0.53 -48.65
C THR A 251 4.86 -0.53 -47.72
N ASP A 252 5.06 -1.76 -48.20
CA ASP A 252 5.70 -2.84 -47.42
C ASP A 252 7.07 -2.43 -46.85
N ALA A 253 7.87 -1.69 -47.63
CA ALA A 253 9.16 -1.17 -47.17
C ALA A 253 9.01 -0.11 -46.06
N GLN A 254 7.99 0.76 -46.16
CA GLN A 254 7.70 1.74 -45.12
C GLN A 254 7.12 1.10 -43.86
N LEU A 255 6.35 0.01 -44.01
CA LEU A 255 5.83 -0.77 -42.89
C LEU A 255 6.95 -1.49 -42.13
N ALA A 256 7.95 -2.03 -42.84
CA ALA A 256 9.15 -2.60 -42.22
C ALA A 256 9.89 -1.53 -41.40
N ILE A 257 10.24 -0.38 -42.01
CA ILE A 257 10.90 0.72 -41.30
C ILE A 257 10.07 1.21 -40.10
N ASN A 258 8.74 1.27 -40.24
CA ASN A 258 7.87 1.69 -39.14
C ASN A 258 7.85 0.69 -37.99
N ARG A 259 7.95 -0.61 -38.29
CA ARG A 259 8.05 -1.67 -37.28
C ARG A 259 9.37 -1.59 -36.52
N ASP A 260 10.50 -1.48 -37.21
CA ASP A 260 11.81 -1.36 -36.57
C ASP A 260 11.85 -0.14 -35.61
N LEU A 261 11.32 1.00 -36.05
CA LEU A 261 11.21 2.21 -35.21
C LEU A 261 10.25 2.05 -34.02
N LEU A 262 9.26 1.18 -34.12
CA LEU A 262 8.31 0.91 -33.05
C LEU A 262 8.95 -0.03 -32.02
N GLU A 263 9.64 -1.07 -32.47
CA GLU A 263 10.41 -2.00 -31.62
C GLU A 263 11.47 -1.24 -30.81
N GLU A 264 12.28 -0.37 -31.45
CA GLU A 264 13.27 0.49 -30.77
C GLU A 264 12.63 1.38 -29.68
N ARG A 265 11.39 1.83 -29.90
CA ARG A 265 10.66 2.65 -28.90
C ARG A 265 10.13 1.80 -27.77
N VAL A 266 9.61 0.62 -28.08
CA VAL A 266 9.07 -0.32 -27.08
C VAL A 266 10.18 -0.84 -26.18
N GLU A 267 11.35 -1.15 -26.74
CA GLU A 267 12.54 -1.52 -25.96
C GLU A 267 12.84 -0.44 -24.90
N LYS A 268 12.89 0.84 -25.28
CA LYS A 268 13.11 1.96 -24.34
C LYS A 268 12.04 2.06 -23.25
N VAL A 269 10.78 1.79 -23.59
CA VAL A 269 9.65 1.77 -22.65
C VAL A 269 9.82 0.62 -21.64
N TRP A 270 10.16 -0.58 -22.12
CA TRP A 270 10.39 -1.75 -21.27
C TRP A 270 11.65 -1.65 -20.42
N VAL A 271 12.76 -1.11 -20.95
CA VAL A 271 13.95 -0.76 -20.17
C VAL A 271 13.61 0.22 -19.04
N LYS A 272 12.72 1.19 -19.28
CA LYS A 272 12.24 2.05 -18.19
C LYS A 272 11.44 1.27 -17.16
N GLY A 273 10.62 0.30 -17.58
CA GLY A 273 9.89 -0.61 -16.69
C GLY A 273 10.83 -1.46 -15.81
N THR A 274 11.91 -2.02 -16.36
CA THR A 274 12.88 -2.82 -15.59
C THR A 274 13.58 -1.99 -14.51
N LEU A 275 13.85 -0.70 -14.77
CA LEU A 275 14.40 0.21 -13.76
C LEU A 275 13.49 0.40 -12.53
N PHE A 276 12.17 0.31 -12.68
CA PHE A 276 11.27 0.35 -11.51
C PHE A 276 11.40 -0.91 -10.67
N TYR A 277 11.48 -2.09 -11.30
CA TYR A 277 11.66 -3.34 -10.56
C TYR A 277 13.03 -3.41 -9.86
N ASP A 278 14.12 -3.04 -10.55
CA ASP A 278 15.46 -2.99 -9.96
C ASP A 278 15.50 -2.07 -8.72
N ARG A 279 14.94 -0.86 -8.83
CA ARG A 279 14.84 0.08 -7.69
C ARG A 279 14.01 -0.49 -6.54
N ALA A 280 12.97 -1.26 -6.83
CA ALA A 280 12.16 -1.91 -5.80
C ALA A 280 12.96 -3.00 -5.05
N VAL A 281 13.73 -3.82 -5.77
CA VAL A 281 14.63 -4.83 -5.17
C VAL A 281 15.69 -4.15 -4.29
N GLN A 282 16.31 -3.07 -4.79
CA GLN A 282 17.30 -2.29 -4.02
C GLN A 282 16.69 -1.68 -2.76
N LEU A 283 15.48 -1.11 -2.85
CA LEU A 283 14.76 -0.58 -1.70
C LEU A 283 14.45 -1.68 -0.68
N ALA A 284 13.90 -2.82 -1.12
CA ALA A 284 13.59 -3.94 -0.25
C ALA A 284 14.84 -4.47 0.47
N ALA A 285 15.96 -4.61 -0.24
CA ALA A 285 17.24 -5.02 0.34
C ALA A 285 17.75 -4.02 1.38
N ARG A 286 17.68 -2.71 1.09
CA ARG A 286 18.13 -1.66 2.03
C ARG A 286 17.35 -1.67 3.34
N GLU A 287 16.06 -1.94 3.27
CA GLU A 287 15.14 -1.91 4.41
C GLU A 287 14.94 -3.30 5.05
N ASN A 288 15.70 -4.32 4.60
CA ASN A 288 15.55 -5.73 4.99
C ASN A 288 14.11 -6.26 4.88
N TRP A 289 13.37 -5.79 3.88
CA TRP A 289 11.98 -6.14 3.66
C TRP A 289 11.86 -7.54 3.02
N THR A 290 11.03 -8.40 3.61
CA THR A 290 10.81 -9.80 3.17
C THR A 290 9.34 -10.10 2.80
N GLY A 291 8.51 -9.06 2.69
CA GLY A 291 7.08 -9.22 2.41
C GLY A 291 6.75 -9.73 1.01
N ALA A 292 5.51 -10.20 0.85
CA ALA A 292 4.99 -10.85 -0.36
C ALA A 292 5.25 -10.11 -1.70
N PRO A 293 5.19 -8.76 -1.80
CA PRO A 293 5.41 -8.07 -3.06
C PRO A 293 6.78 -8.35 -3.70
N LEU A 294 7.80 -8.69 -2.91
CA LEU A 294 9.16 -8.87 -3.42
C LEU A 294 9.28 -10.05 -4.40
N ALA A 295 8.61 -11.17 -4.11
CA ALA A 295 8.62 -12.33 -5.00
C ALA A 295 7.94 -12.01 -6.34
N GLU A 296 6.85 -11.24 -6.31
CA GLU A 296 6.11 -10.81 -7.48
C GLU A 296 6.91 -9.79 -8.32
N ILE A 297 7.65 -8.90 -7.66
CA ILE A 297 8.59 -7.96 -8.30
C ILE A 297 9.68 -8.72 -9.05
N HIS A 298 10.35 -9.68 -8.41
CA HIS A 298 11.39 -10.49 -9.07
C HIS A 298 10.85 -11.23 -10.29
N ALA A 299 9.72 -11.92 -10.14
CA ALA A 299 9.11 -12.64 -11.24
C ALA A 299 8.72 -11.71 -12.40
N SER A 300 8.27 -10.49 -12.10
CA SER A 300 7.89 -9.51 -13.14
C SER A 300 9.10 -8.87 -13.80
N TRP A 301 10.17 -8.67 -13.05
CA TRP A 301 11.45 -8.20 -13.57
C TRP A 301 12.05 -9.19 -14.57
N GLU A 302 12.20 -10.46 -14.19
CA GLU A 302 12.77 -11.51 -15.05
C GLU A 302 11.98 -11.66 -16.36
N ARG A 303 10.64 -11.60 -16.29
CA ARG A 303 9.79 -11.65 -17.48
C ARG A 303 10.02 -10.46 -18.40
N LEU A 304 10.11 -9.25 -17.86
CA LEU A 304 10.28 -8.04 -18.65
C LEU A 304 11.70 -7.95 -19.23
N GLU A 305 12.72 -8.34 -18.46
CA GLU A 305 14.11 -8.42 -18.91
C GLU A 305 14.25 -9.40 -20.09
N HIS A 306 13.64 -10.58 -19.98
CA HIS A 306 13.63 -11.54 -21.08
C HIS A 306 13.04 -10.97 -22.38
N ARG A 307 11.95 -10.20 -22.28
CA ARG A 307 11.33 -9.55 -23.45
C ARG A 307 12.21 -8.46 -24.07
N VAL A 308 12.94 -7.71 -23.25
CA VAL A 308 13.92 -6.72 -23.72
C VAL A 308 15.04 -7.44 -24.49
N ASP A 309 15.55 -8.54 -23.94
CA ASP A 309 16.59 -9.34 -24.60
C ASP A 309 16.12 -9.95 -25.93
N GLU A 310 14.87 -10.42 -25.99
CA GLU A 310 14.26 -10.94 -27.23
C GLU A 310 14.21 -9.87 -28.33
N LEU A 311 13.76 -8.65 -28.02
CA LEU A 311 13.75 -7.54 -28.97
C LEU A 311 15.16 -7.16 -29.44
N ALA A 312 16.12 -7.08 -28.52
CA ALA A 312 17.51 -6.73 -28.85
C ALA A 312 18.21 -7.80 -29.70
N ALA A 313 17.83 -9.08 -29.55
CA ALA A 313 18.38 -10.17 -30.34
C ALA A 313 17.91 -10.16 -31.81
N GLU A 314 16.68 -9.69 -32.07
CA GLU A 314 16.13 -9.56 -33.43
C GLU A 314 16.85 -8.48 -34.25
N GLU A 315 17.48 -7.49 -33.60
CA GLU A 315 18.24 -6.41 -34.25
C GLU A 315 19.67 -6.82 -34.69
N SER A 316 20.17 -7.99 -34.28
CA SER A 316 21.51 -8.47 -34.62
C SER A 316 21.51 -9.39 -35.86
N PRO A 317 21.97 -8.91 -37.04
CA PRO A 317 21.97 -9.67 -38.30
C PRO A 317 23.02 -10.79 -38.39
#